data_AF-A0AAA9SVJ5-F1
#
_entry.id   AF-A0AAA9SVJ5-F1
#
_cell.length_a   1.000
_cell.length_b   1.000
_cell.length_c   1.000
_cell.angle_alpha   90.00
_cell.angle_beta   90.00
_cell.angle_gamma   90.00
#
_symmetry.space_group_name_H-M   'P 1'
#
loop_
_entity.id
_entity.type
_entity.pdbx_description
1 polymer ?
#
loop_
_entity_poly.entity_id
_entity_poly.type
_entity_poly.pdbx_seq_one_letter_code
_entity_poly.pdbx_strand_id
1 'polypeptide(L)'
;TSGACDPRESRSLLPWTGCMRFLDWSPSPSRGRCTLCPGWHDQSSRPGTPAGRTRSSAACPRCRSIPYTRMRSATSSTSVAASSRSTLIQVHGSSGAQLNAKDPLPPIASREEVEATKNHVLETFSPISPTISLQECHIYDVNDDTGFREGYPYPCPHTLYLLESANLRAHRFQPDQLRAKMILFAFGNALAQARLLYGNDPKVLEQPVVVQSVGTDGRVFQFLVLQLNTTDLASEEGIKNLVWVDSDQLLYQHFWCLPVIKKKVVVEPVGPTGFQPETFRKFLALYLHGAV
;
A
#
# COMPACT_ATOMS: atom_id res chain seq x y z
N THR A 1 31.42 -38.95 30.66
CA THR A 1 30.23 -38.88 29.79
C THR A 1 29.16 -38.06 30.48
N SER A 2 29.16 -36.74 30.23
CA SER A 2 28.10 -35.82 30.64
C SER A 2 28.31 -34.50 29.90
N GLY A 3 27.75 -34.38 28.70
CA GLY A 3 27.76 -33.13 27.95
C GLY A 3 26.48 -32.35 28.27
N ALA A 4 26.64 -31.18 28.88
CA ALA A 4 25.58 -30.19 28.99
C ALA A 4 25.33 -29.58 27.60
N CYS A 5 24.07 -29.48 27.19
CA CYS A 5 23.65 -28.81 25.97
C CYS A 5 23.32 -27.35 26.29
N ASP A 6 24.08 -26.42 25.71
CA ASP A 6 23.70 -25.02 25.59
C ASP A 6 22.65 -24.84 24.48
N PRO A 7 21.63 -23.97 24.67
CA PRO A 7 20.68 -23.65 23.61
C PRO A 7 21.31 -22.66 22.62
N ARG A 8 21.28 -23.05 21.33
CA ARG A 8 21.74 -22.24 20.20
C ARG A 8 21.03 -20.90 20.15
N GLU A 9 21.81 -19.83 20.31
CA GLU A 9 21.44 -18.48 19.87
C GLU A 9 21.09 -18.51 18.37
N SER A 10 19.88 -18.08 18.04
CA SER A 10 19.47 -17.77 16.69
C SER A 10 20.20 -16.52 16.22
N ARG A 11 21.25 -16.69 15.42
CA ARG A 11 21.85 -15.60 14.64
C ARG A 11 20.85 -15.09 13.60
N SER A 12 20.12 -14.04 13.96
CA SER A 12 19.40 -13.17 13.04
C SER A 12 20.40 -12.47 12.13
N LEU A 13 20.45 -12.88 10.86
CA LEU A 13 21.28 -12.26 9.84
C LEU A 13 20.56 -11.03 9.27
N LEU A 14 21.17 -9.86 9.56
CA LEU A 14 21.18 -8.60 8.80
C LEU A 14 19.86 -7.79 8.72
N PRO A 15 19.83 -6.56 9.30
CA PRO A 15 18.76 -5.61 9.05
C PRO A 15 18.99 -4.90 7.71
N TRP A 16 18.02 -5.01 6.81
CA TRP A 16 17.91 -4.16 5.63
C TRP A 16 17.46 -2.77 6.08
N THR A 17 18.41 -1.89 6.38
CA THR A 17 18.17 -0.47 6.67
C THR A 17 19.09 0.38 5.79
N GLY A 18 18.83 0.37 4.48
CA GLY A 18 19.45 1.25 3.50
C GLY A 18 18.39 2.15 2.88
N CYS A 19 18.25 3.38 3.40
CA CYS A 19 17.45 4.46 2.81
C CYS A 19 15.91 4.27 2.76
N MET A 20 15.27 3.93 3.89
CA MET A 20 13.84 4.20 4.09
C MET A 20 13.69 5.48 4.92
N ARG A 21 13.18 6.56 4.31
CA ARG A 21 12.74 7.73 5.08
C ARG A 21 11.30 7.48 5.56
N PHE A 22 11.13 7.47 6.87
CA PHE A 22 9.81 7.57 7.50
C PHE A 22 9.33 9.01 7.36
N LEU A 23 8.27 9.24 6.57
CA LEU A 23 7.47 10.46 6.71
C LEU A 23 6.58 10.28 7.93
N ASP A 24 6.57 11.27 8.82
CA ASP A 24 5.60 11.32 9.92
C ASP A 24 4.24 11.71 9.33
N TRP A 25 3.36 10.71 9.18
CA TRP A 25 2.00 10.88 8.68
C TRP A 25 1.03 11.39 9.76
N SER A 26 1.53 11.79 10.93
CA SER A 26 0.71 12.35 11.99
C SER A 26 0.13 13.71 11.54
N PRO A 27 -1.20 13.92 11.60
CA PRO A 27 -1.75 15.24 11.35
C PRO A 27 -1.20 16.24 12.37
N SER A 28 -0.65 17.35 11.88
CA SER A 28 -0.14 18.44 12.72
C SER A 28 -1.29 18.97 13.59
N PRO A 29 -1.06 19.32 14.88
CA PRO A 29 -2.10 19.82 15.76
C PRO A 29 -2.38 21.31 15.46
N SER A 30 -2.81 21.63 14.25
CA SER A 30 -3.39 22.95 13.97
C SER A 30 -4.85 22.91 14.39
N ARG A 31 -5.22 23.84 15.28
CA ARG A 31 -6.53 23.97 15.92
C ARG A 31 -7.62 24.25 14.88
N GLY A 32 -8.16 23.19 14.27
CA GLY A 32 -9.40 23.21 13.49
C GLY A 32 -10.46 22.38 14.20
N ARG A 33 -11.49 23.04 14.74
CA ARG A 33 -12.59 22.40 15.46
C ARG A 33 -13.41 21.57 14.47
N CYS A 34 -13.25 20.24 14.48
CA CYS A 34 -14.05 19.31 13.69
C CYS A 34 -15.48 19.28 14.27
N THR A 35 -16.46 19.87 13.57
CA THR A 35 -17.86 19.98 14.04
C THR A 35 -18.74 18.77 13.68
N LEU A 36 -18.16 17.61 13.36
CA LEU A 36 -18.89 16.44 12.85
C LEU A 36 -19.08 15.27 13.81
N CYS A 37 -18.70 15.41 15.08
CA CYS A 37 -18.90 14.35 16.09
C CYS A 37 -19.68 14.88 17.30
N PRO A 38 -21.02 14.67 17.40
CA PRO A 38 -21.69 14.80 18.67
C PRO A 38 -21.43 13.54 19.51
N GLY A 39 -20.64 13.70 20.56
CA GLY A 39 -20.76 12.99 21.84
C GLY A 39 -20.43 11.49 21.85
N TRP A 40 -19.16 11.15 22.08
CA TRP A 40 -18.82 9.97 22.88
C TRP A 40 -18.42 10.45 24.26
N HIS A 41 -19.43 10.69 25.11
CA HIS A 41 -19.21 10.78 26.55
C HIS A 41 -19.41 9.41 27.17
N ASP A 42 -18.38 8.98 27.87
CA ASP A 42 -18.30 7.80 28.71
C ASP A 42 -19.46 7.78 29.73
N GLN A 43 -20.42 6.88 29.55
CA GLN A 43 -21.45 6.61 30.56
C GLN A 43 -21.44 5.14 30.95
N SER A 44 -20.68 4.88 32.01
CA SER A 44 -20.86 3.72 32.87
C SER A 44 -22.33 3.55 33.26
N SER A 45 -22.91 2.40 32.99
CA SER A 45 -24.26 2.08 33.46
C SER A 45 -24.35 0.63 33.94
N ARG A 46 -24.75 0.49 35.21
CA ARG A 46 -25.20 -0.76 35.85
C ARG A 46 -26.66 -1.07 35.45
N PRO A 47 -27.13 -2.32 35.60
CA PRO A 47 -28.23 -2.84 34.81
C PRO A 47 -29.61 -2.72 35.49
N GLY A 48 -30.66 -2.53 34.67
CA GLY A 48 -32.01 -2.98 34.99
C GLY A 48 -33.15 -2.00 34.68
N THR A 49 -33.60 -1.91 33.43
CA THR A 49 -35.03 -1.68 33.05
C THR A 49 -35.21 -1.98 31.55
N PRO A 50 -36.32 -2.58 31.08
CA PRO A 50 -36.47 -2.98 29.69
C PRO A 50 -36.99 -1.81 28.84
N ALA A 51 -36.18 -1.34 27.89
CA ALA A 51 -36.56 -0.31 26.94
C ALA A 51 -37.26 -0.93 25.71
N GLY A 52 -38.45 -0.41 25.40
CA GLY A 52 -39.30 -0.82 24.30
C GLY A 52 -38.65 -0.63 22.92
N ARG A 53 -39.19 -1.37 21.94
CA ARG A 53 -38.81 -1.30 20.53
C ARG A 53 -39.07 0.10 19.94
N THR A 54 -38.06 0.95 19.97
CA THR A 54 -37.94 2.08 19.04
C THR A 54 -37.13 1.61 17.83
N ARG A 55 -37.79 1.51 16.67
CA ARG A 55 -37.12 1.38 15.37
C ARG A 55 -36.33 2.67 15.13
N SER A 56 -35.04 2.69 15.45
CA SER A 56 -34.14 3.73 14.96
C SER A 56 -33.78 3.42 13.51
N SER A 57 -34.36 4.18 12.59
CA SER A 57 -33.82 4.32 11.24
C SER A 57 -32.57 5.19 11.32
N ALA A 58 -31.49 4.67 11.89
CA ALA A 58 -30.18 5.28 11.76
C ALA A 58 -29.76 5.06 10.31
N ALA A 59 -30.02 6.04 9.46
CA ALA A 59 -29.48 6.09 8.11
C ALA A 59 -27.96 5.95 8.23
N CYS A 60 -27.44 4.85 7.70
CA CYS A 60 -26.01 4.61 7.59
C CYS A 60 -25.39 5.86 6.94
N PRO A 61 -24.45 6.57 7.58
CA PRO A 61 -23.83 7.71 6.95
C PRO A 61 -23.11 7.18 5.70
N ARG A 62 -23.66 7.46 4.52
CA ARG A 62 -22.95 7.28 3.26
C ARG A 62 -21.66 8.06 3.42
N CYS A 63 -20.52 7.37 3.51
CA CYS A 63 -19.22 7.98 3.21
C CYS A 63 -19.39 8.61 1.83
N ARG A 64 -19.56 9.94 1.79
CA ARG A 64 -19.53 10.67 0.53
C ARG A 64 -18.12 10.46 0.02
N SER A 65 -18.00 9.83 -1.15
CA SER A 65 -16.75 9.80 -1.89
C SER A 65 -16.19 11.21 -1.94
N ILE A 66 -14.87 11.35 -1.75
CA ILE A 66 -14.16 12.59 -2.07
C ILE A 66 -14.66 13.03 -3.47
N PRO A 67 -15.07 14.29 -3.68
CA PRO A 67 -15.81 14.72 -4.87
C PRO A 67 -15.11 14.49 -6.23
N TYR A 68 -13.91 13.91 -6.22
CA TYR A 68 -13.04 13.72 -7.38
C TYR A 68 -12.46 12.30 -7.48
N THR A 69 -12.86 11.35 -6.61
CA THR A 69 -12.34 9.97 -6.65
C THR A 69 -13.43 8.93 -6.89
N ARG A 70 -13.05 7.83 -7.56
CA ARG A 70 -13.90 6.68 -7.82
C ARG A 70 -13.14 5.39 -7.56
N MET A 71 -13.69 4.60 -6.66
CA MET A 71 -13.23 3.24 -6.39
C MET A 71 -13.83 2.26 -7.40
N ARG A 72 -13.02 1.35 -7.94
CA ARG A 72 -13.49 0.19 -8.73
C ARG A 72 -12.83 -1.11 -8.28
N SER A 73 -13.57 -2.20 -8.46
CA SER A 73 -13.06 -3.57 -8.29
C SER A 73 -12.15 -4.00 -9.44
N ALA A 74 -11.36 -5.05 -9.20
CA ALA A 74 -10.29 -5.71 -9.99
C ALA A 74 -10.46 -5.98 -11.50
N THR A 75 -11.41 -5.36 -12.20
CA THR A 75 -11.62 -5.60 -13.64
C THR A 75 -10.67 -4.81 -14.54
N SER A 76 -9.95 -3.82 -14.02
CA SER A 76 -8.91 -3.10 -14.77
C SER A 76 -7.57 -3.78 -14.53
N SER A 77 -6.97 -4.29 -15.61
CA SER A 77 -5.59 -4.78 -15.63
C SER A 77 -4.69 -3.71 -16.23
N THR A 78 -3.57 -3.44 -15.57
CA THR A 78 -2.52 -2.59 -16.13
C THR A 78 -1.48 -3.50 -16.77
N SER A 79 -1.05 -3.15 -17.98
CA SER A 79 0.11 -3.74 -18.65
C SER A 79 1.10 -2.62 -18.95
N VAL A 80 2.37 -2.80 -18.60
CA VAL A 80 3.42 -1.90 -19.07
C VAL A 80 4.73 -2.66 -19.26
N ALA A 81 5.42 -2.35 -20.35
CA ALA A 81 6.70 -2.96 -20.68
C ALA A 81 7.85 -1.96 -20.57
N ALA A 82 8.92 -2.29 -19.87
CA ALA A 82 10.10 -1.45 -19.73
C ALA A 82 11.37 -2.26 -19.96
N SER A 83 12.36 -1.63 -20.61
CA SER A 83 13.70 -2.19 -20.74
C SER A 83 14.56 -1.76 -19.58
N SER A 84 15.16 -2.71 -18.86
CA SER A 84 16.14 -2.48 -17.80
C SER A 84 17.36 -3.33 -18.09
N ARG A 85 18.56 -2.72 -18.16
CA ARG A 85 19.83 -3.42 -18.48
C ARG A 85 19.69 -4.36 -19.69
N SER A 86 19.16 -3.84 -20.80
CA SER A 86 18.85 -4.58 -22.04
C SER A 86 17.91 -5.79 -21.91
N THR A 87 17.19 -5.93 -20.79
CA THR A 87 16.19 -6.96 -20.57
C THR A 87 14.81 -6.33 -20.61
N LEU A 88 13.91 -6.90 -21.41
CA LEU A 88 12.51 -6.46 -21.47
C LEU A 88 11.74 -7.07 -20.29
N ILE A 89 11.11 -6.22 -19.49
CA ILE A 89 10.29 -6.61 -18.34
C ILE A 89 8.89 -6.08 -18.55
N GLN A 90 7.89 -6.94 -18.44
CA GLN A 90 6.48 -6.56 -18.49
C GLN A 90 5.83 -6.77 -17.13
N VAL A 91 5.20 -5.72 -16.61
CA VAL A 91 4.35 -5.82 -15.42
C VAL A 91 2.91 -5.94 -15.90
N HIS A 92 2.28 -7.06 -15.58
CA HIS A 92 0.89 -7.32 -15.87
C HIS A 92 0.14 -7.69 -14.59
N GLY A 93 -0.99 -7.04 -14.32
CA GLY A 93 -1.83 -7.48 -13.22
C GLY A 93 -3.06 -6.62 -12.95
N SER A 94 -4.03 -7.23 -12.29
CA SER A 94 -5.14 -6.54 -11.67
C SER A 94 -4.82 -6.24 -10.21
N SER A 95 -5.04 -4.99 -9.81
CA SER A 95 -5.14 -4.65 -8.40
C SER A 95 -6.47 -5.20 -7.86
N GLY A 96 -6.55 -5.57 -6.58
CA GLY A 96 -7.80 -6.08 -6.00
C GLY A 96 -8.91 -5.02 -6.04
N ALA A 97 -8.56 -3.81 -5.66
CA ALA A 97 -9.34 -2.62 -5.95
C ALA A 97 -8.42 -1.45 -6.30
N GLN A 98 -8.92 -0.52 -7.09
CA GLN A 98 -8.20 0.68 -7.49
C GLN A 98 -9.05 1.91 -7.24
N LEU A 99 -8.51 2.83 -6.45
CA LEU A 99 -9.04 4.17 -6.33
C LEU A 99 -8.40 5.03 -7.41
N ASN A 100 -9.23 5.61 -8.26
CA ASN A 100 -8.78 6.57 -9.27
C ASN A 100 -9.33 7.96 -8.95
N ALA A 101 -8.63 8.98 -9.42
CA ALA A 101 -8.98 10.39 -9.28
C ALA A 101 -9.11 11.04 -10.66
N LYS A 102 -9.74 12.22 -10.69
CA LYS A 102 -9.70 13.09 -11.88
C LYS A 102 -8.33 13.71 -12.07
N ASP A 103 -7.76 14.22 -10.97
CA ASP A 103 -6.49 14.92 -10.94
C ASP A 103 -5.39 14.00 -10.38
N PRO A 104 -4.14 14.10 -10.86
CA PRO A 104 -3.03 13.34 -10.33
C PRO A 104 -2.66 13.80 -8.92
N LEU A 105 -2.06 12.89 -8.13
CA LEU A 105 -1.50 13.23 -6.83
C LEU A 105 -0.31 14.19 -6.96
N PRO A 106 -0.14 15.15 -6.03
CA PRO A 106 1.00 16.05 -6.05
C PRO A 106 2.32 15.30 -5.77
N PRO A 107 3.46 15.77 -6.30
CA PRO A 107 4.78 15.25 -5.94
C PRO A 107 5.05 15.37 -4.43
N ILE A 108 5.68 14.35 -3.87
CA ILE A 108 6.07 14.29 -2.45
C ILE A 108 7.47 14.85 -2.25
N ALA A 109 8.43 14.40 -3.08
CA ALA A 109 9.82 14.84 -2.99
C ALA A 109 10.03 16.14 -3.77
N SER A 110 10.86 17.03 -3.22
CA SER A 110 11.26 18.26 -3.91
C SER A 110 12.21 17.97 -5.07
N ARG A 111 12.43 18.96 -5.95
CA ARG A 111 13.36 18.80 -7.08
C ARG A 111 14.78 18.53 -6.61
N GLU A 112 15.19 19.15 -5.52
CA GLU A 112 16.53 18.97 -4.93
C GLU A 112 16.71 17.53 -4.40
N GLU A 113 15.69 16.97 -3.77
CA GLU A 113 15.71 15.57 -3.31
C GLU A 113 15.77 14.58 -4.48
N VAL A 114 15.03 14.86 -5.55
CA VAL A 114 15.06 14.07 -6.78
C VAL A 114 16.44 14.16 -7.45
N GLU A 115 17.02 15.35 -7.54
CA GLU A 115 18.37 15.56 -8.09
C GLU A 115 19.46 14.84 -7.29
N ALA A 116 19.34 14.82 -5.96
CA ALA A 116 20.28 14.09 -5.10
C ALA A 116 20.33 12.58 -5.37
N THR A 117 19.28 12.00 -5.98
CA THR A 117 19.24 10.57 -6.31
C THR A 117 20.24 10.16 -7.39
N LYS A 118 20.78 11.10 -8.18
CA LYS A 118 21.83 10.83 -9.17
C LYS A 118 23.02 10.11 -8.56
N ASN A 119 23.37 10.50 -7.33
CA ASN A 119 24.53 9.98 -6.62
C ASN A 119 24.26 8.64 -5.92
N HIS A 120 23.00 8.21 -5.84
CA HIS A 120 22.65 6.94 -5.21
C HIS A 120 22.97 5.78 -6.14
N VAL A 121 23.63 4.75 -5.63
CA VAL A 121 23.96 3.53 -6.38
C VAL A 121 23.00 2.43 -5.95
N LEU A 122 22.38 1.75 -6.92
CA LEU A 122 21.47 0.64 -6.63
C LEU A 122 22.27 -0.56 -6.13
N GLU A 123 21.79 -1.17 -5.05
CA GLU A 123 22.41 -2.38 -4.51
C GLU A 123 22.27 -3.55 -5.49
N THR A 124 23.28 -4.42 -5.48
CA THR A 124 23.28 -5.67 -6.24
C THR A 124 23.31 -6.86 -5.30
N PHE A 125 22.65 -7.93 -5.69
CA PHE A 125 22.55 -9.18 -4.92
C PHE A 125 23.17 -10.35 -5.69
N SER A 126 24.23 -10.08 -6.45
CA SER A 126 25.03 -11.10 -7.15
C SER A 126 25.40 -12.25 -6.20
N PRO A 127 25.25 -13.52 -6.61
CA PRO A 127 25.04 -14.00 -7.98
C PRO A 127 23.57 -14.16 -8.41
N ILE A 128 22.60 -13.77 -7.58
CA ILE A 128 21.19 -13.96 -7.89
C ILE A 128 20.77 -12.98 -9.00
N SER A 129 20.11 -13.48 -10.04
CA SER A 129 19.59 -12.64 -11.13
C SER A 129 18.41 -11.78 -10.66
N PRO A 130 18.32 -10.50 -11.06
CA PRO A 130 17.14 -9.67 -10.78
C PRO A 130 15.83 -10.19 -11.39
N THR A 131 15.92 -11.04 -12.41
CA THR A 131 14.77 -11.67 -13.07
C THR A 131 14.36 -13.00 -12.44
N ILE A 132 15.01 -13.41 -11.34
CA ILE A 132 14.64 -14.64 -10.64
C ILE A 132 13.17 -14.59 -10.23
N SER A 133 12.48 -15.73 -10.35
CA SER A 133 11.05 -15.87 -10.05
C SER A 133 10.08 -15.11 -10.96
N LEU A 134 10.57 -14.41 -12.00
CA LEU A 134 9.71 -13.91 -13.08
C LEU A 134 9.37 -15.03 -14.07
N GLN A 135 8.21 -14.92 -14.72
CA GLN A 135 7.85 -15.81 -15.82
C GLN A 135 8.61 -15.38 -17.07
N GLU A 136 9.51 -16.24 -17.55
CA GLU A 136 10.13 -16.07 -18.87
C GLU A 136 9.13 -16.46 -19.96
N CYS A 137 8.91 -15.57 -20.93
CA CYS A 137 7.99 -15.78 -22.03
C CYS A 137 8.60 -15.31 -23.36
N HIS A 138 8.40 -16.10 -24.42
CA HIS A 138 8.85 -15.76 -25.78
C HIS A 138 7.72 -15.29 -26.69
N ILE A 139 6.46 -15.46 -26.27
CA ILE A 139 5.28 -15.01 -27.00
C ILE A 139 4.62 -13.93 -26.15
N TYR A 140 4.92 -12.68 -26.46
CA TYR A 140 4.44 -11.52 -25.74
C TYR A 140 4.06 -10.41 -26.71
N ASP A 141 3.28 -9.47 -26.22
CA ASP A 141 2.85 -8.29 -26.94
C ASP A 141 3.25 -7.05 -26.13
N VAL A 142 4.06 -6.20 -26.75
CA VAL A 142 4.63 -5.01 -26.10
C VAL A 142 3.61 -3.88 -26.20
N ASN A 143 2.65 -3.91 -25.29
CA ASN A 143 1.59 -2.93 -25.23
C ASN A 143 1.41 -2.38 -23.82
N ASP A 144 1.21 -1.07 -23.76
CA ASP A 144 0.88 -0.34 -22.54
C ASP A 144 -0.63 -0.15 -22.47
N ASP A 145 -1.21 -0.60 -21.36
CA ASP A 145 -2.64 -0.45 -21.07
C ASP A 145 -2.80 0.06 -19.65
N THR A 146 -3.50 1.19 -19.50
CA THR A 146 -3.84 1.77 -18.19
C THR A 146 -4.99 1.03 -17.50
N GLY A 147 -5.66 0.13 -18.22
CA GLY A 147 -6.87 -0.58 -17.80
C GLY A 147 -8.16 0.20 -18.07
N PHE A 148 -8.05 1.35 -18.75
CA PHE A 148 -9.19 2.22 -19.07
C PHE A 148 -9.15 2.67 -20.53
N ARG A 149 -10.34 2.85 -21.09
CA ARG A 149 -10.50 3.48 -22.40
C ARG A 149 -10.21 4.98 -22.30
N GLU A 150 -9.74 5.54 -23.40
CA GLU A 150 -9.62 6.98 -23.57
C GLU A 150 -10.95 7.69 -23.25
N GLY A 151 -10.86 8.86 -22.60
CA GLY A 151 -12.02 9.63 -22.16
C GLY A 151 -12.66 9.13 -20.86
N TYR A 152 -12.08 8.14 -20.16
CA TYR A 152 -12.57 7.74 -18.85
C TYR A 152 -12.49 8.91 -17.84
N PRO A 153 -13.56 9.23 -17.08
CA PRO A 153 -13.59 10.44 -16.25
C PRO A 153 -12.63 10.48 -15.05
N TYR A 154 -12.02 9.35 -14.69
CA TYR A 154 -11.10 9.23 -13.54
C TYR A 154 -9.83 8.48 -13.99
N PRO A 155 -9.00 9.08 -14.86
CA PRO A 155 -7.88 8.37 -15.49
C PRO A 155 -6.70 8.17 -14.54
N CYS A 156 -6.56 9.00 -13.50
CA CYS A 156 -5.36 9.04 -12.67
C CYS A 156 -5.43 7.99 -11.55
N PRO A 157 -4.51 7.00 -11.49
CA PRO A 157 -4.44 6.07 -10.38
C PRO A 157 -4.04 6.80 -9.09
N HIS A 158 -4.85 6.66 -8.03
CA HIS A 158 -4.60 7.29 -6.74
C HIS A 158 -4.01 6.28 -5.74
N THR A 159 -4.76 5.22 -5.43
CA THR A 159 -4.31 4.15 -4.52
C THR A 159 -4.69 2.78 -5.06
N LEU A 160 -3.72 1.88 -5.10
CA LEU A 160 -3.91 0.46 -5.38
C LEU A 160 -4.16 -0.29 -4.07
N TYR A 161 -5.18 -1.14 -4.01
CA TYR A 161 -5.45 -2.00 -2.86
C TYR A 161 -5.20 -3.46 -3.23
N LEU A 162 -4.23 -4.07 -2.56
CA LEU A 162 -3.80 -5.44 -2.77
C LEU A 162 -4.16 -6.28 -1.55
N LEU A 163 -5.08 -7.23 -1.73
CA LEU A 163 -5.48 -8.17 -0.69
C LEU A 163 -4.76 -9.50 -0.89
N GLU A 164 -4.06 -9.95 0.14
CA GLU A 164 -3.60 -11.32 0.27
C GLU A 164 -4.73 -12.16 0.88
N SER A 165 -5.49 -12.84 0.02
CA SER A 165 -6.67 -13.60 0.43
C SER A 165 -6.45 -15.11 0.50
N ALA A 166 -5.23 -15.61 0.25
CA ALA A 166 -5.01 -17.05 0.26
C ALA A 166 -5.19 -17.62 1.68
N ASN A 167 -6.13 -18.54 1.84
CA ASN A 167 -6.40 -19.15 3.14
C ASN A 167 -5.21 -19.96 3.65
N LEU A 168 -4.56 -20.71 2.75
CA LEU A 168 -3.42 -21.55 3.06
C LEU A 168 -2.14 -20.72 3.17
N ARG A 169 -1.45 -20.83 4.31
CA ARG A 169 -0.21 -20.07 4.59
C ARG A 169 0.87 -20.28 3.51
N ALA A 170 0.99 -21.48 2.95
CA ALA A 170 1.96 -21.78 1.91
C ALA A 170 1.71 -21.03 0.58
N HIS A 171 0.49 -20.54 0.36
CA HIS A 171 0.11 -19.80 -0.85
C HIS A 171 0.09 -18.28 -0.62
N ARG A 172 0.32 -17.81 0.61
CA ARG A 172 0.38 -16.38 0.90
C ARG A 172 1.75 -15.84 0.53
N PHE A 173 1.79 -14.64 -0.02
CA PHE A 173 3.03 -13.88 -0.09
C PHE A 173 3.59 -13.65 1.32
N GLN A 174 4.90 -13.83 1.46
CA GLN A 174 5.61 -13.29 2.63
C GLN A 174 5.50 -11.76 2.63
N PRO A 175 5.61 -11.08 3.78
CA PRO A 175 5.49 -9.63 3.86
C PRO A 175 6.38 -8.89 2.86
N ASP A 176 7.64 -9.30 2.73
CA ASP A 176 8.62 -8.74 1.80
C ASP A 176 8.20 -8.93 0.34
N GLN A 177 7.67 -10.11 0.00
CA GLN A 177 7.18 -10.41 -1.35
C GLN A 177 5.92 -9.60 -1.69
N LEU A 178 5.02 -9.41 -0.73
CA LEU A 178 3.85 -8.56 -0.90
C LEU A 178 4.28 -7.11 -1.14
N ARG A 179 5.25 -6.59 -0.38
CA ARG A 179 5.81 -5.25 -0.60
C ARG A 179 6.47 -5.11 -1.97
N ALA A 180 7.27 -6.10 -2.40
CA ALA A 180 7.87 -6.10 -3.73
C ALA A 180 6.79 -6.07 -4.83
N LYS A 181 5.72 -6.87 -4.70
CA LYS A 181 4.56 -6.84 -5.59
C LYS A 181 3.89 -5.46 -5.60
N MET A 182 3.70 -4.84 -4.42
CA MET A 182 3.14 -3.48 -4.32
C MET A 182 3.97 -2.45 -5.06
N ILE A 183 5.31 -2.50 -4.92
CA ILE A 183 6.24 -1.60 -5.64
C ILE A 183 6.09 -1.77 -7.15
N LEU A 184 6.15 -3.01 -7.66
CA LEU A 184 6.04 -3.30 -9.09
C LEU A 184 4.71 -2.84 -9.67
N PHE A 185 3.60 -3.05 -8.96
CA PHE A 185 2.27 -2.65 -9.43
C PHE A 185 2.09 -1.13 -9.41
N ALA A 186 2.56 -0.45 -8.36
CA ALA A 186 2.53 1.02 -8.28
C ALA A 186 3.40 1.64 -9.38
N PHE A 187 4.61 1.09 -9.58
CA PHE A 187 5.50 1.49 -10.66
C PHE A 187 4.85 1.29 -12.03
N GLY A 188 4.23 0.13 -12.26
CA GLY A 188 3.60 -0.18 -13.53
C GLY A 188 2.45 0.78 -13.88
N ASN A 189 1.61 1.11 -12.89
CA ASN A 189 0.54 2.10 -13.03
C ASN A 189 1.07 3.51 -13.27
N ALA A 190 2.11 3.91 -12.54
CA ALA A 190 2.73 5.22 -12.72
C ALA A 190 3.36 5.35 -14.11
N LEU A 191 4.04 4.31 -14.60
CA LEU A 191 4.70 4.31 -15.90
C LEU A 191 3.69 4.33 -17.05
N ALA A 192 2.63 3.51 -16.98
CA ALA A 192 1.54 3.54 -17.95
C ALA A 192 0.89 4.93 -18.03
N GLN A 193 0.67 5.57 -16.87
CA GLN A 193 0.13 6.93 -16.82
C GLN A 193 1.12 7.97 -17.39
N ALA A 194 2.41 7.87 -17.06
CA ALA A 194 3.42 8.77 -17.59
C ALA A 194 3.53 8.67 -19.12
N ARG A 195 3.45 7.46 -19.68
CA ARG A 195 3.47 7.24 -21.13
C ARG A 195 2.22 7.77 -21.82
N LEU A 196 1.06 7.62 -21.19
CA LEU A 196 -0.18 8.23 -21.68
C LEU A 196 -0.09 9.77 -21.74
N LEU A 197 0.54 10.40 -20.74
CA LEU A 197 0.64 11.87 -20.63
C LEU A 197 1.78 12.48 -21.44
N TYR A 198 2.93 11.81 -21.49
CA TYR A 198 4.18 12.38 -21.99
C TYR A 198 4.76 11.63 -23.19
N GLY A 199 4.10 10.58 -23.67
CA GLY A 199 4.60 9.71 -24.73
C GLY A 199 5.61 8.67 -24.26
N ASN A 200 6.06 7.83 -25.19
CA ASN A 200 6.90 6.66 -24.89
C ASN A 200 8.40 6.95 -24.79
N ASP A 201 8.82 8.19 -25.06
CA ASP A 201 10.23 8.55 -25.07
C ASP A 201 10.84 8.49 -23.64
N PRO A 202 11.99 7.81 -23.45
CA PRO A 202 12.70 7.78 -22.19
C PRO A 202 13.17 9.19 -21.79
N LYS A 203 12.75 9.68 -20.62
CA LYS A 203 13.14 11.00 -20.12
C LYS A 203 12.93 11.15 -18.62
N VAL A 204 13.57 12.16 -18.06
CA VAL A 204 13.22 12.71 -16.74
C VAL A 204 11.91 13.50 -16.87
N LEU A 205 10.96 13.24 -15.98
CA LEU A 205 9.63 13.85 -16.01
C LEU A 205 9.66 15.24 -15.36
N GLU A 206 9.13 16.25 -16.05
CA GLU A 206 8.98 17.60 -15.49
C GLU A 206 7.96 17.63 -14.34
N GLN A 207 6.94 16.78 -14.45
CA GLN A 207 5.88 16.57 -13.47
C GLN A 207 5.88 15.09 -13.08
N PRO A 208 6.43 14.74 -11.91
CA PRO A 208 6.43 13.35 -11.42
C PRO A 208 5.02 12.78 -11.25
N VAL A 209 4.88 11.48 -11.48
CA VAL A 209 3.61 10.77 -11.26
C VAL A 209 3.67 10.04 -9.92
N VAL A 210 2.70 10.29 -9.04
CA VAL A 210 2.62 9.66 -7.72
C VAL A 210 1.48 8.65 -7.68
N VAL A 211 1.78 7.42 -7.24
CA VAL A 211 0.81 6.34 -7.05
C VAL A 211 1.01 5.70 -5.69
N GLN A 212 -0.07 5.56 -4.91
CA GLN A 212 -0.04 4.90 -3.62
C GLN A 212 -0.44 3.42 -3.74
N SER A 213 -0.05 2.62 -2.75
CA SER A 213 -0.51 1.24 -2.61
C SER A 213 -0.69 0.85 -1.15
N VAL A 214 -1.74 0.08 -0.87
CA VAL A 214 -2.02 -0.52 0.42
C VAL A 214 -2.14 -2.03 0.25
N GLY A 215 -1.24 -2.77 0.88
CA GLY A 215 -1.24 -4.22 0.92
C GLY A 215 -1.75 -4.71 2.27
N THR A 216 -2.61 -5.74 2.29
CA THR A 216 -3.04 -6.33 3.56
C THR A 216 -3.41 -7.81 3.45
N ASP A 217 -3.23 -8.57 4.53
CA ASP A 217 -3.77 -9.92 4.72
C ASP A 217 -5.05 -9.93 5.59
N GLY A 218 -5.63 -8.75 5.81
CA GLY A 218 -6.77 -8.52 6.69
C GLY A 218 -6.39 -8.18 8.14
N ARG A 219 -5.14 -8.43 8.56
CA ARG A 219 -4.65 -8.14 9.92
C ARG A 219 -3.45 -7.19 9.93
N VAL A 220 -2.49 -7.43 9.05
CA VAL A 220 -1.28 -6.61 8.86
C VAL A 220 -1.49 -5.74 7.62
N PHE A 221 -1.03 -4.50 7.70
CA PHE A 221 -1.05 -3.52 6.63
C PHE A 221 0.37 -3.12 6.24
N GLN A 222 0.58 -2.97 4.94
CA GLN A 222 1.77 -2.39 4.34
C GLN A 222 1.31 -1.13 3.61
N PHE A 223 2.00 -0.01 3.82
CA PHE A 223 1.70 1.25 3.16
C PHE A 223 2.86 1.62 2.24
N LEU A 224 2.53 2.07 1.03
CA LEU A 224 3.51 2.45 0.03
C LEU A 224 3.06 3.70 -0.71
N VAL A 225 4.01 4.60 -0.96
CA VAL A 225 3.85 5.73 -1.87
C VAL A 225 5.03 5.67 -2.85
N LEU A 226 4.74 5.60 -4.14
CA LEU A 226 5.74 5.62 -5.20
C LEU A 226 5.64 6.93 -5.95
N GLN A 227 6.79 7.56 -6.21
CA GLN A 227 6.92 8.72 -7.08
C GLN A 227 7.82 8.37 -8.25
N LEU A 228 7.24 8.37 -9.45
CA LEU A 228 7.92 8.17 -10.71
C LEU A 228 8.48 9.51 -11.19
N ASN A 229 9.81 9.61 -11.20
CA ASN A 229 10.57 10.80 -11.60
C ASN A 229 11.17 10.67 -13.01
N THR A 230 11.46 9.45 -13.46
CA THR A 230 12.06 9.18 -14.77
C THR A 230 11.46 7.94 -15.41
N THR A 231 11.35 7.97 -16.74
CA THR A 231 11.04 6.83 -17.60
C THR A 231 12.29 6.26 -18.29
N ASP A 232 13.45 6.91 -18.13
CA ASP A 232 14.74 6.35 -18.55
C ASP A 232 15.24 5.33 -17.53
N LEU A 233 15.19 4.06 -17.95
CA LEU A 233 15.48 2.88 -17.14
C LEU A 233 16.59 2.02 -17.76
N ALA A 234 17.15 2.45 -18.89
CA ALA A 234 18.16 1.71 -19.62
C ALA A 234 19.51 1.75 -18.89
N SER A 235 19.79 2.86 -18.21
CA SER A 235 21.00 3.09 -17.41
C SER A 235 20.71 3.06 -15.91
N GLU A 236 21.73 2.74 -15.11
CA GLU A 236 21.70 2.86 -13.64
C GLU A 236 22.11 4.25 -13.16
N GLU A 237 22.71 5.03 -14.07
CA GLU A 237 23.12 6.40 -13.84
C GLU A 237 21.92 7.35 -14.01
N GLY A 238 22.02 8.54 -13.40
CA GLY A 238 20.98 9.56 -13.49
C GLY A 238 19.92 9.49 -12.39
N ILE A 239 18.83 10.22 -12.62
CA ILE A 239 17.74 10.41 -11.66
C ILE A 239 17.06 9.07 -11.38
N LYS A 240 16.68 8.83 -10.13
CA LYS A 240 15.99 7.62 -9.70
C LYS A 240 14.59 7.92 -9.20
N ASN A 241 13.75 6.90 -9.31
CA ASN A 241 12.41 6.91 -8.74
C ASN A 241 12.48 6.72 -7.23
N LEU A 242 11.51 7.27 -6.50
CA LEU A 242 11.48 7.24 -5.04
C LEU A 242 10.29 6.42 -4.54
N VAL A 243 10.49 5.76 -3.42
CA VAL A 243 9.44 5.00 -2.73
C VAL A 243 9.53 5.20 -1.23
N TRP A 244 8.39 5.48 -0.61
CA TRP A 244 8.22 5.51 0.84
C TRP A 244 7.42 4.28 1.24
N VAL A 245 7.92 3.55 2.25
CA VAL A 245 7.32 2.30 2.70
C VAL A 245 7.19 2.35 4.20
N ASP A 246 6.01 1.98 4.70
CA ASP A 246 5.79 1.70 6.10
C ASP A 246 5.29 0.26 6.25
N SER A 247 6.10 -0.54 6.93
CA SER A 247 6.03 -2.00 6.86
C SER A 247 5.36 -2.59 8.10
N ASP A 248 4.69 -3.73 7.91
CA ASP A 248 4.24 -4.63 8.97
C ASP A 248 3.38 -3.98 10.06
N GLN A 249 2.50 -3.04 9.66
CA GLN A 249 1.62 -2.31 10.56
C GLN A 249 0.41 -3.18 10.95
N LEU A 250 0.43 -3.72 12.17
CA LEU A 250 -0.70 -4.50 12.71
C LEU A 250 -1.90 -3.59 12.94
N LEU A 251 -3.08 -3.97 12.44
CA LEU A 251 -4.33 -3.30 12.81
C LEU A 251 -4.86 -3.82 14.15
N TYR A 252 -4.72 -5.12 14.39
CA TYR A 252 -5.05 -5.79 15.64
C TYR A 252 -4.18 -7.03 15.83
N GLN A 253 -3.95 -7.43 17.07
CA GLN A 253 -3.11 -8.59 17.39
C GLN A 253 -3.82 -9.90 17.06
N HIS A 254 -5.06 -10.07 17.52
CA HIS A 254 -5.87 -11.26 17.31
C HIS A 254 -7.36 -10.92 17.31
N PHE A 255 -8.20 -11.83 16.79
CA PHE A 255 -9.65 -11.70 16.85
C PHE A 255 -10.25 -13.01 17.37
N TRP A 256 -10.89 -12.96 18.53
CA TRP A 256 -11.60 -14.10 19.09
C TRP A 256 -12.98 -14.20 18.46
N CYS A 257 -13.19 -15.19 17.60
CA CYS A 257 -14.49 -15.45 16.98
C CYS A 257 -15.51 -16.04 17.97
N LEU A 258 -15.04 -16.69 19.04
CA LEU A 258 -15.84 -17.30 20.08
C LEU A 258 -15.24 -16.94 21.46
N PRO A 259 -16.06 -16.84 22.52
CA PRO A 259 -15.54 -16.52 23.83
C PRO A 259 -14.71 -17.67 24.39
N VAL A 260 -13.55 -17.38 24.97
CA VAL A 260 -12.73 -18.38 25.64
C VAL A 260 -13.21 -18.51 27.08
N ILE A 261 -13.84 -19.64 27.42
CA ILE A 261 -14.35 -19.92 28.75
C ILE A 261 -13.41 -20.87 29.48
N LYS A 262 -12.88 -20.48 30.64
CA LYS A 262 -12.09 -21.34 31.53
C LYS A 262 -12.74 -21.37 32.90
N LYS A 263 -12.95 -22.56 33.47
CA LYS A 263 -13.58 -22.76 34.80
C LYS A 263 -14.92 -22.00 34.95
N LYS A 264 -15.78 -22.06 33.93
CA LYS A 264 -17.08 -21.35 33.85
C LYS A 264 -16.99 -19.81 33.88
N VAL A 265 -15.81 -19.23 33.66
CA VAL A 265 -15.59 -17.78 33.55
C VAL A 265 -15.09 -17.44 32.15
N VAL A 266 -15.62 -16.38 31.55
CA VAL A 266 -15.13 -15.85 30.28
C VAL A 266 -13.78 -15.17 30.53
N VAL A 267 -12.73 -15.70 29.92
CA VAL A 267 -11.35 -15.17 30.01
C VAL A 267 -11.07 -14.23 28.86
N GLU A 268 -11.50 -14.58 27.65
CA GLU A 268 -11.37 -13.74 26.47
C GLU A 268 -12.77 -13.54 25.87
N PRO A 269 -13.29 -12.31 25.79
CA PRO A 269 -14.56 -12.03 25.11
C PRO A 269 -14.39 -12.12 23.60
N VAL A 270 -15.51 -12.23 22.88
CA VAL A 270 -15.54 -12.15 21.41
C VAL A 270 -15.12 -10.75 20.98
N GLY A 271 -14.21 -10.66 20.02
CA GLY A 271 -13.76 -9.40 19.43
C GLY A 271 -12.26 -9.31 19.17
N PRO A 272 -11.80 -8.15 18.64
CA PRO A 272 -10.39 -7.90 18.42
C PRO A 272 -9.66 -7.62 19.74
N THR A 273 -8.42 -8.06 19.82
CA THR A 273 -7.50 -7.75 20.91
C THR A 273 -6.27 -7.03 20.37
N GLY A 274 -5.69 -6.13 21.16
CA GLY A 274 -4.49 -5.36 20.76
C GLY A 274 -4.71 -4.50 19.52
N PHE A 275 -5.86 -3.84 19.39
CA PHE A 275 -6.15 -2.91 18.30
C PHE A 275 -5.19 -1.72 18.31
N GLN A 276 -4.63 -1.37 17.14
CA GLN A 276 -3.70 -0.26 16.97
C GLN A 276 -4.34 0.82 16.10
N PRO A 277 -4.80 1.96 16.68
CA PRO A 277 -5.48 3.00 15.92
C PRO A 277 -4.55 3.70 14.92
N GLU A 278 -3.24 3.71 15.15
CA GLU A 278 -2.27 4.36 14.25
C GLU A 278 -2.29 3.77 12.84
N THR A 279 -2.44 2.44 12.72
CA THR A 279 -2.56 1.78 11.41
C THR A 279 -3.76 2.34 10.62
N PHE A 280 -4.89 2.55 11.28
CA PHE A 280 -6.06 3.16 10.63
C PHE A 280 -5.87 4.64 10.30
N ARG A 281 -5.16 5.40 11.15
CA ARG A 281 -4.83 6.81 10.86
C ARG A 281 -3.97 6.95 9.61
N LYS A 282 -2.96 6.08 9.45
CA LYS A 282 -2.12 6.03 8.24
C LYS A 282 -2.92 5.66 7.00
N PHE A 283 -3.78 4.65 7.11
CA PHE A 283 -4.71 4.28 6.03
C PHE A 283 -5.59 5.47 5.61
N LEU A 284 -6.17 6.18 6.59
CA LEU A 284 -7.00 7.35 6.35
C LEU A 284 -6.22 8.51 5.74
N ALA A 285 -4.99 8.75 6.21
CA ALA A 285 -4.11 9.80 5.67
C ALA A 285 -3.83 9.57 4.18
N LEU A 286 -3.51 8.33 3.77
CA LEU A 286 -3.34 8.01 2.35
C LEU A 286 -4.64 8.23 1.56
N TYR A 287 -5.78 7.80 2.11
CA TYR A 287 -7.08 7.99 1.44
C TYR A 287 -7.44 9.48 1.25
N LEU A 288 -7.06 10.35 2.19
CA LEU A 288 -7.32 11.79 2.14
C LEU A 288 -6.25 12.58 1.36
N HIS A 289 -5.16 11.96 0.96
CA HIS A 289 -4.09 12.62 0.22
C HIS A 289 -4.62 13.17 -1.10
N GLY A 290 -4.36 14.45 -1.41
CA GLY A 290 -4.88 15.10 -2.63
C GLY A 290 -6.36 15.51 -2.58
N ALA A 291 -7.06 15.24 -1.47
CA ALA A 291 -8.44 15.70 -1.25
C ALA A 291 -8.55 16.94 -0.36
N VAL A 292 -7.47 17.29 0.34
CA VAL A 292 -7.37 18.35 1.36
C VAL A 292 -6.29 19.34 0.96
#